data_AF-A0A379LS94-F1
#
_entry.id   AF-A0A379LS94-F1
#
_cell.length_a   1.000
_cell.length_b   1.000
_cell.length_c   1.000
_cell.angle_alpha   90.00
_cell.angle_beta   90.00
_cell.angle_gamma   90.00
#
_symmetry.space_group_name_H-M   'P 1'
#
loop_
_entity.id
_entity.type
_entity.pdbx_description
1 polymer ?
#
loop_
_entity_poly.entity_id
_entity_poly.type
_entity_poly.pdbx_seq_one_letter_code
_entity_poly.pdbx_strand_id
1 'polypeptide(L)'
;MKELRFLIYFICFVFCAFVFYIHDFIISAIEHNVAINILISVILVGGIIFALISTFQISRKQLSWKKIEQQDDVANDSLVLGVFDHQFSDIFTVDEKKQKELLATWIESCDWKSRILEYLSGTLIGLGLLGTFIGLMGMMGSISGVLSASGDGGE
;
A
#
# COMPACT_ATOMS: atom_id res chain seq x y z
N MET A 1 1.60 -13.61 18.13
CA MET A 1 0.83 -13.50 16.85
C MET A 1 -0.53 -12.86 17.02
N LYS A 2 -1.36 -13.23 18.02
CA LYS A 2 -2.63 -12.54 18.31
C LYS A 2 -2.40 -11.06 18.68
N GLU A 3 -1.42 -10.78 19.53
CA GLU A 3 -0.99 -9.42 19.90
C GLU A 3 -0.55 -8.57 18.70
N LEU A 4 0.22 -9.15 17.77
CA LEU A 4 0.68 -8.44 16.56
C LEU A 4 -0.48 -8.08 15.62
N ARG A 5 -1.46 -8.99 15.46
CA ARG A 5 -2.65 -8.73 14.66
C ARG A 5 -3.55 -7.68 15.31
N PHE A 6 -3.70 -7.73 16.62
CA PHE A 6 -4.43 -6.71 17.38
C PHE A 6 -3.77 -5.34 17.21
N LEU A 7 -2.44 -5.25 17.33
CA LEU A 7 -1.68 -4.03 17.08
C LEU A 7 -1.91 -3.50 15.66
N ILE A 8 -1.85 -4.37 14.64
CA ILE A 8 -2.09 -3.98 13.24
C ILE A 8 -3.52 -3.44 13.05
N TYR A 9 -4.54 -4.13 13.59
CA TYR A 9 -5.93 -3.67 13.50
C TYR A 9 -6.13 -2.36 14.25
N PHE A 10 -5.51 -2.21 15.42
CA PHE A 10 -5.57 -0.98 16.20
C PHE A 10 -4.91 0.19 15.46
N ILE A 11 -3.72 -0.02 14.87
CA ILE A 11 -3.05 1.00 14.05
C ILE A 11 -3.90 1.39 12.85
N CYS A 12 -4.48 0.42 12.12
CA CYS A 12 -5.40 0.71 11.01
C CYS A 12 -6.62 1.50 11.48
N PHE A 13 -7.20 1.15 12.63
CA PHE A 13 -8.35 1.86 13.18
C PHE A 13 -8.02 3.32 13.52
N VAL A 14 -6.90 3.54 14.23
CA VAL A 14 -6.42 4.89 14.57
C VAL A 14 -6.13 5.70 13.30
N PHE A 15 -5.50 5.09 12.30
CA PHE A 15 -5.23 5.73 11.01
C PHE A 15 -6.53 6.16 10.31
N CYS A 16 -7.52 5.27 10.19
CA CYS A 16 -8.81 5.59 9.59
C CYS A 16 -9.55 6.70 10.36
N ALA A 17 -9.55 6.64 11.68
CA ALA A 17 -10.16 7.68 12.52
C ALA A 17 -9.47 9.04 12.34
N PHE A 18 -8.14 9.05 12.24
CA PHE A 18 -7.37 10.26 11.98
C PHE A 18 -7.68 10.85 10.60
N VAL A 19 -7.70 10.02 9.55
CA VAL A 19 -8.07 10.44 8.18
C VAL A 19 -9.47 11.05 8.14
N PHE A 20 -10.43 10.44 8.85
CA PHE A 20 -11.78 10.98 8.95
C PHE A 20 -11.82 12.33 9.69
N TYR A 21 -11.02 12.47 10.75
CA TYR A 21 -10.91 13.71 11.51
C TYR A 21 -10.32 14.88 10.69
N ILE A 22 -9.35 14.61 9.80
CA ILE A 22 -8.70 15.65 8.98
C ILE A 22 -9.34 15.83 7.60
N HIS A 23 -10.50 15.23 7.34
CA HIS A 23 -11.12 15.17 6.02
C HIS A 23 -11.31 16.56 5.38
N ASP A 24 -11.80 17.54 6.14
CA ASP A 24 -12.05 18.89 5.62
C ASP A 24 -10.75 19.60 5.20
N PHE A 25 -9.65 19.34 5.92
CA PHE A 25 -8.32 19.83 5.55
C PHE A 25 -7.82 19.15 4.26
N ILE A 26 -8.05 17.84 4.09
CA ILE A 26 -7.69 17.13 2.86
C ILE A 26 -8.43 17.72 1.65
N ILE A 27 -9.73 18.00 1.77
CA ILE A 27 -10.51 18.60 0.69
C ILE A 27 -9.97 19.98 0.33
N SER A 28 -9.75 20.84 1.34
CA SER A 28 -9.20 22.19 1.11
C SER A 28 -7.81 22.14 0.46
N ALA A 29 -6.97 21.17 0.82
CA ALA A 29 -5.67 20.97 0.18
C ALA A 29 -5.82 20.57 -1.29
N ILE A 30 -6.77 19.71 -1.64
CA ILE A 30 -7.01 19.28 -3.03
C ILE A 30 -7.41 20.47 -3.92
N GLU A 31 -8.23 21.38 -3.40
CA GLU A 31 -8.75 22.54 -4.15
C GLU A 31 -7.66 23.51 -4.63
N HIS A 32 -6.51 23.58 -3.95
CA HIS A 32 -5.44 24.54 -4.27
C HIS A 32 -4.67 24.19 -5.56
N ASN A 33 -4.51 22.90 -5.86
CA ASN A 33 -3.94 22.40 -7.13
C ASN A 33 -4.60 21.07 -7.51
N VAL A 34 -5.81 21.18 -8.04
CA VAL A 34 -6.73 20.07 -8.27
C VAL A 34 -6.08 18.92 -9.07
N ALA A 35 -5.37 19.23 -10.15
CA ALA A 35 -4.80 18.21 -11.03
C ALA A 35 -3.71 17.37 -10.32
N ILE A 36 -2.75 18.04 -9.66
CA ILE A 36 -1.63 17.37 -8.99
C ILE A 36 -2.13 16.65 -7.72
N ASN A 37 -3.01 17.29 -6.96
CA ASN A 37 -3.48 16.74 -5.69
C ASN A 37 -4.44 15.56 -5.89
N ILE A 38 -5.24 15.55 -6.95
CA ILE A 38 -6.02 14.37 -7.34
C ILE A 38 -5.08 13.22 -7.73
N LEU A 39 -4.05 13.47 -8.55
CA LEU A 39 -3.11 12.43 -8.94
C LEU A 39 -2.41 11.80 -7.73
N ILE A 40 -1.90 12.62 -6.81
CA ILE A 40 -1.27 12.18 -5.57
C ILE A 40 -2.27 11.37 -4.73
N SER A 41 -3.50 11.87 -4.57
CA SER A 41 -4.53 11.21 -3.77
C SER A 41 -4.93 9.85 -4.34
N VAL A 42 -5.10 9.74 -5.66
CA VAL A 42 -5.45 8.46 -6.32
C VAL A 42 -4.34 7.44 -6.15
N ILE A 43 -3.08 7.84 -6.36
CA ILE A 43 -1.93 6.94 -6.20
C ILE A 43 -1.78 6.52 -4.73
N LEU A 44 -1.96 7.44 -3.78
CA LEU A 44 -1.92 7.18 -2.35
C LEU A 44 -2.99 6.18 -1.92
N VAL A 45 -4.26 6.46 -2.28
CA VAL A 45 -5.40 5.59 -1.92
C VAL A 45 -5.26 4.21 -2.58
N GLY A 46 -4.89 4.17 -3.87
CA GLY A 46 -4.62 2.91 -4.56
C GLY A 46 -3.50 2.10 -3.90
N GLY A 47 -2.44 2.78 -3.47
CA GLY A 47 -1.34 2.21 -2.70
C GLY A 47 -1.76 1.60 -1.36
N ILE A 48 -2.54 2.35 -0.58
CA ILE A 48 -3.08 1.89 0.71
C ILE A 48 -3.96 0.65 0.51
N ILE A 49 -4.89 0.70 -0.46
CA ILE A 49 -5.78 -0.43 -0.77
C ILE A 49 -4.95 -1.66 -1.17
N PHE A 50 -3.98 -1.48 -2.05
CA PHE A 50 -3.11 -2.56 -2.50
C PHE A 50 -2.29 -3.18 -1.37
N ALA A 51 -1.74 -2.36 -0.46
CA ALA A 51 -1.01 -2.82 0.71
C ALA A 51 -1.91 -3.59 1.70
N LEU A 52 -3.13 -3.10 1.95
CA LEU A 52 -4.11 -3.78 2.80
C LEU A 52 -4.53 -5.14 2.23
N ILE A 53 -4.83 -5.20 0.93
CA ILE A 53 -5.17 -6.44 0.23
C ILE A 53 -3.99 -7.42 0.31
N SER A 54 -2.78 -6.97 0.05
CA SER A 54 -1.57 -7.80 0.09
C SER A 54 -1.32 -8.36 1.49
N THR A 55 -1.46 -7.53 2.52
CA THR A 55 -1.33 -7.93 3.93
C THR A 55 -2.40 -8.94 4.33
N PHE A 56 -3.64 -8.75 3.89
CA PHE A 56 -4.73 -9.68 4.16
C PHE A 56 -4.52 -11.04 3.47
N GLN A 57 -4.09 -11.04 2.21
CA GLN A 57 -3.77 -12.26 1.46
C GLN A 57 -2.65 -13.05 2.14
N ILE A 58 -1.55 -12.40 2.53
CA ILE A 58 -0.42 -13.05 3.23
C ILE A 58 -0.88 -13.61 4.58
N SER A 59 -1.66 -12.85 5.35
CA SER A 59 -2.19 -13.29 6.64
C SER A 59 -3.08 -14.53 6.51
N ARG A 60 -3.91 -14.58 5.45
CA ARG A 60 -4.75 -15.73 5.13
C ARG A 60 -3.90 -16.95 4.74
N LYS A 61 -2.89 -16.77 3.87
CA LYS A 61 -1.96 -17.85 3.49
C LYS A 61 -1.23 -18.42 4.70
N GLN A 62 -0.76 -17.57 5.62
CA GLN A 62 -0.10 -18.01 6.85
C GLN A 62 -1.04 -18.81 7.78
N LEU A 63 -2.32 -18.42 7.86
CA LEU A 63 -3.34 -19.17 8.60
C LEU A 63 -3.58 -20.55 7.98
N SER A 64 -3.68 -20.63 6.65
CA SER A 64 -3.82 -21.89 5.92
C SER A 64 -2.60 -22.79 6.12
N TRP A 65 -1.39 -22.22 6.04
CA TRP A 65 -0.13 -22.95 6.28
C TRP A 65 -0.08 -23.58 7.68
N LYS A 66 -0.46 -22.82 8.71
CA LYS A 66 -0.52 -23.34 10.08
C LYS A 66 -1.51 -24.47 10.29
N LYS A 67 -2.59 -24.51 9.49
CA LYS A 67 -3.56 -25.62 9.56
C LYS A 67 -3.01 -26.87 8.91
N ILE A 68 -2.26 -26.74 7.81
CA ILE A 68 -1.56 -27.84 7.16
C ILE A 68 -0.45 -28.38 8.07
N GLU A 69 0.31 -27.52 8.75
CA GLU A 69 1.35 -27.96 9.70
C GLU A 69 0.77 -28.71 10.92
N GLN A 70 -0.49 -28.46 11.28
CA GLN A 70 -1.17 -29.10 12.42
C GLN A 70 -2.00 -30.33 12.04
N GLN A 71 -2.31 -30.54 10.76
CA GLN A 71 -2.97 -31.74 10.26
C GLN A 71 -1.98 -32.56 9.43
N ASP A 72 -1.67 -33.79 9.87
CA ASP A 72 -0.85 -34.75 9.11
C ASP A 72 -1.47 -35.15 7.75
N ASP A 73 -2.70 -34.70 7.46
CA ASP A 73 -3.41 -35.01 6.23
C ASP A 73 -3.14 -33.93 5.16
N VAL A 74 -2.07 -34.14 4.40
CA VAL A 74 -1.63 -33.31 3.27
C VAL A 74 -2.62 -33.33 2.09
N ALA A 75 -3.68 -34.15 2.15
CA ALA A 75 -4.63 -34.39 1.06
C ALA A 75 -5.82 -33.41 1.00
N ASN A 76 -5.89 -32.41 1.89
CA ASN A 76 -7.02 -31.48 1.89
C ASN A 76 -6.81 -30.35 0.87
N ASP A 77 -7.23 -30.61 -0.37
CA ASP A 77 -7.09 -29.75 -1.55
C ASP A 77 -7.51 -28.28 -1.30
N SER A 78 -8.52 -28.07 -0.45
CA SER A 78 -9.00 -26.72 -0.05
C SER A 78 -7.99 -25.92 0.79
N LEU A 79 -7.17 -26.58 1.62
CA LEU A 79 -6.16 -25.92 2.44
C LEU A 79 -4.92 -25.57 1.62
N VAL A 80 -4.57 -26.44 0.67
CA VAL A 80 -3.48 -26.25 -0.29
C VAL A 80 -3.77 -25.06 -1.20
N LEU A 81 -4.98 -24.97 -1.77
CA LEU A 81 -5.51 -23.77 -2.47
C LEU A 81 -5.57 -22.52 -1.59
N GLY A 82 -5.58 -22.69 -0.26
CA GLY A 82 -5.53 -21.60 0.70
C GLY A 82 -4.13 -20.98 0.86
N VAL A 83 -3.08 -21.67 0.45
CA VAL A 83 -1.66 -21.24 0.53
C VAL A 83 -1.15 -20.89 -0.86
N PHE A 84 -1.34 -21.82 -1.78
CA PHE A 84 -0.98 -21.70 -3.18
C PHE A 84 -2.21 -21.16 -3.91
N ASP A 85 -2.01 -20.07 -4.67
CA ASP A 85 -3.10 -19.54 -5.50
C ASP A 85 -3.56 -20.62 -6.49
N HIS A 86 -4.74 -20.48 -7.09
CA HIS A 86 -5.30 -21.50 -7.99
C HIS A 86 -4.33 -21.90 -9.12
N GLN A 87 -3.44 -20.98 -9.51
CA GLN A 87 -2.38 -21.16 -10.50
C GLN A 87 -1.25 -22.13 -10.07
N PHE A 88 -1.17 -22.45 -8.77
CA PHE A 88 -0.12 -23.26 -8.15
C PHE A 88 -0.69 -24.47 -7.40
N SER A 89 -1.99 -24.77 -7.58
CA SER A 89 -2.68 -25.90 -6.93
C SER A 89 -2.09 -27.25 -7.36
N ASP A 90 -1.62 -27.37 -8.60
CA ASP A 90 -1.03 -28.61 -9.14
C ASP A 90 0.34 -28.97 -8.56
N ILE A 91 0.97 -28.14 -7.72
CA ILE A 91 2.31 -28.38 -7.16
C ILE A 91 2.45 -29.77 -6.51
N PHE A 92 1.36 -30.32 -5.96
CA PHE A 92 1.36 -31.61 -5.25
C PHE A 92 1.08 -32.82 -6.15
N THR A 93 0.65 -32.61 -7.39
CA THR A 93 0.30 -33.67 -8.36
C THR A 93 1.37 -33.87 -9.44
N VAL A 94 2.34 -32.95 -9.55
CA VAL A 94 3.40 -33.00 -10.57
C VAL A 94 4.69 -33.68 -10.09
N ASP A 95 5.44 -34.21 -11.05
CA ASP A 95 6.77 -34.79 -10.86
C ASP A 95 7.75 -33.82 -10.17
N GLU A 96 8.71 -34.36 -9.41
CA GLU A 96 9.57 -33.64 -8.46
C GLU A 96 10.37 -32.49 -9.10
N LYS A 97 10.72 -32.63 -10.40
CA LYS A 97 11.34 -31.55 -11.19
C LYS A 97 10.40 -30.38 -11.45
N LYS A 98 9.17 -30.65 -11.87
CA LYS A 98 8.16 -29.61 -12.14
C LYS A 98 7.66 -28.97 -10.85
N GLN A 99 7.60 -29.74 -9.76
CA GLN A 99 7.30 -29.21 -8.44
C GLN A 99 8.31 -28.14 -8.01
N LYS A 100 9.62 -28.40 -8.17
CA LYS A 100 10.68 -27.43 -7.86
C LYS A 100 10.60 -26.17 -8.74
N GLU A 101 10.25 -26.33 -10.01
CA GLU A 101 10.06 -25.22 -10.94
C GLU A 101 8.85 -24.35 -10.55
N LEU A 102 7.70 -24.95 -10.24
CA LEU A 102 6.51 -24.22 -9.80
C LEU A 102 6.72 -23.51 -8.46
N LEU A 103 7.46 -24.11 -7.53
CA LEU A 103 7.84 -23.48 -6.26
C LEU A 103 8.77 -22.28 -6.50
N ALA A 104 9.74 -22.39 -7.40
CA ALA A 104 10.61 -21.27 -7.76
C ALA A 104 9.81 -20.10 -8.34
N THR A 105 8.90 -20.36 -9.26
CA THR A 105 7.99 -19.35 -9.84
C THR A 105 7.07 -18.71 -8.79
N TRP A 106 6.61 -19.49 -7.81
CA TRP A 106 5.79 -18.97 -6.71
C TRP A 106 6.58 -18.04 -5.78
N ILE A 107 7.82 -18.41 -5.45
CA ILE A 107 8.73 -17.57 -4.67
C ILE A 107 9.00 -16.26 -5.41
N GLU A 108 9.31 -16.33 -6.70
CA GLU A 108 9.54 -15.15 -7.55
C GLU A 108 8.30 -14.25 -7.63
N SER A 109 7.12 -14.84 -7.76
CA SER A 109 5.84 -14.10 -7.75
C SER A 109 5.58 -13.39 -6.42
N CYS A 110 6.00 -13.98 -5.29
CA CYS A 110 5.91 -13.35 -3.98
C CYS A 110 6.93 -12.21 -3.82
N ASP A 111 8.17 -12.41 -4.29
CA ASP A 111 9.21 -11.38 -4.27
C ASP A 111 8.81 -10.17 -5.11
N TRP A 112 8.23 -10.40 -6.29
CA TRP A 112 7.71 -9.35 -7.17
C TRP A 112 6.67 -8.48 -6.47
N LYS A 113 5.72 -9.09 -5.75
CA LYS A 113 4.71 -8.36 -4.97
C LYS A 113 5.36 -7.50 -3.88
N SER A 114 6.38 -8.00 -3.19
CA SER A 114 7.13 -7.23 -2.19
C SER A 114 7.84 -6.03 -2.82
N ARG A 115 8.52 -6.25 -3.95
CA ARG A 115 9.26 -5.22 -4.68
C ARG A 115 8.33 -4.12 -5.21
N ILE A 116 7.13 -4.47 -5.66
CA ILE A 116 6.14 -3.47 -6.09
C ILE A 116 5.68 -2.60 -4.91
N LEU A 117 5.50 -3.17 -3.70
CA LEU A 117 5.18 -2.39 -2.50
C LEU A 117 6.31 -1.42 -2.15
N GLU A 118 7.56 -1.85 -2.29
CA GLU A 118 8.73 -1.01 -2.03
C GLU A 118 8.81 0.17 -3.02
N TYR A 119 8.64 -0.09 -4.32
CA TYR A 119 8.60 0.96 -5.34
C TYR A 119 7.42 1.90 -5.16
N LEU A 120 6.27 1.38 -4.77
CA LEU A 120 5.08 2.18 -4.51
C LEU A 120 5.30 3.06 -3.28
N SER A 121 5.89 2.54 -2.20
CA SER A 121 6.30 3.32 -1.03
C SER A 121 7.26 4.46 -1.41
N GLY A 122 8.32 4.14 -2.18
CA GLY A 122 9.28 5.15 -2.64
C GLY A 122 8.64 6.24 -3.50
N THR A 123 7.69 5.87 -4.36
CA THR A 123 6.96 6.81 -5.21
C THR A 123 6.01 7.68 -4.39
N LEU A 124 5.30 7.13 -3.41
CA LEU A 124 4.44 7.88 -2.49
C LEU A 124 5.23 8.90 -1.68
N ILE A 125 6.41 8.50 -1.18
CA ILE A 125 7.33 9.41 -0.46
C ILE A 125 7.77 10.54 -1.40
N GLY A 126 8.21 10.20 -2.62
CA GLY A 126 8.62 11.18 -3.64
C GLY A 126 7.49 12.16 -3.99
N LEU A 127 6.26 11.66 -4.17
CA LEU A 127 5.08 12.48 -4.44
C LEU A 127 4.73 13.41 -3.26
N GLY A 128 4.85 12.93 -2.02
CA GLY A 128 4.63 13.76 -0.82
C GLY A 128 5.66 14.90 -0.70
N LEU A 129 6.93 14.62 -0.98
CA LEU A 129 7.99 15.64 -1.01
C LEU A 129 7.76 16.65 -2.14
N LEU A 130 7.36 16.18 -3.33
CA LEU A 130 7.02 17.05 -4.46
C LEU A 130 5.81 17.95 -4.15
N GLY A 131 4.77 17.42 -3.50
CA GLY A 131 3.64 18.21 -3.02
C GLY A 131 4.06 19.30 -2.04
N THR A 132 4.96 18.97 -1.10
CA THR A 132 5.53 19.94 -0.16
C THR A 132 6.32 21.03 -0.89
N PHE A 133 7.16 20.65 -1.87
CA PHE A 133 7.93 21.59 -2.68
C PHE A 133 7.05 22.56 -3.46
N ILE A 134 5.97 22.07 -4.07
CA ILE A 134 4.98 22.91 -4.77
C ILE A 134 4.27 23.85 -3.79
N GLY A 135 3.90 23.37 -2.61
CA GLY A 135 3.30 24.20 -1.55
C GLY A 135 4.23 25.34 -1.12
N LEU A 136 5.53 25.06 -0.93
CA LEU A 136 6.54 26.07 -0.62
C LEU A 136 6.69 27.09 -1.76
N MET A 137 6.72 26.66 -3.03
CA MET A 137 6.77 27.59 -4.17
C MET A 137 5.53 28.50 -4.23
N GLY A 138 4.34 27.97 -3.92
CA GLY A 138 3.12 28.77 -3.83
C GLY A 138 3.22 29.86 -2.75
N MET A 139 3.76 29.52 -1.57
CA MET A 139 4.00 30.49 -0.51
C MET A 139 5.00 31.57 -0.93
N MET A 140 6.09 31.21 -1.62
CA MET A 140 7.06 32.19 -2.14
C MET A 140 6.41 33.15 -3.16
N GLY A 141 5.52 32.66 -4.03
CA GLY A 141 4.77 33.50 -4.95
C GLY A 141 3.78 34.45 -4.26
N SER A 142 3.18 34.03 -3.15
CA SER A 142 2.30 34.91 -2.36
C SER A 142 3.08 36.03 -1.64
N ILE A 143 4.29 35.73 -1.15
CA ILE A 143 5.17 36.70 -0.50
C ILE A 143 5.64 37.76 -1.51
N SER A 144 6.02 37.36 -2.72
CA SER A 144 6.40 38.33 -3.76
C SER A 144 5.24 39.24 -4.16
N GLY A 145 4.01 38.71 -4.23
CA GLY A 145 2.81 39.52 -4.49
C GLY A 145 2.55 40.59 -3.44
N VAL A 146 2.69 40.26 -2.14
CA VAL A 146 2.50 41.23 -1.03
C VAL A 146 3.61 42.27 -1.01
N LEU A 147 4.86 41.89 -1.32
CA LEU A 147 5.99 42.81 -1.44
C LEU A 147 5.80 43.80 -2.60
N SER A 148 5.33 43.32 -3.76
CA SER A 148 5.01 44.18 -4.90
C SER A 148 3.85 45.13 -4.59
N ALA A 149 2.78 44.66 -3.93
CA ALA A 149 1.65 45.50 -3.55
C ALA A 149 2.01 46.55 -2.49
N SER A 150 2.97 46.26 -1.61
CA SER A 150 3.46 47.21 -0.60
C SER A 150 4.45 48.23 -1.16
N GLY A 151 5.07 47.96 -2.32
CA GLY A 151 5.98 48.87 -3.01
C GLY A 151 5.30 49.84 -3.97
N ASP A 152 4.08 49.53 -4.43
CA ASP A 152 3.31 50.34 -5.40
C ASP A 152 2.38 51.38 -4.73
N GLY A 153 2.12 51.27 -3.42
CA GLY A 153 1.33 52.24 -2.64
C GLY A 153 2.11 53.44 -2.11
N GLY A 154 3.28 53.73 -2.70
CA GLY A 154 4.27 54.69 -2.22
C GLY A 154 4.62 55.79 -3.23
N GLU A 155 3.70 56.22 -4.07
CA GLU A 155 3.74 57.49 -4.83
C GLU A 155 2.36 58.17 -4.88
#